data_AF-A0A3A8G9H8-F1
#
_entry.id   AF-A0A3A8G9H8-F1
#
_cell.length_a   1.000
_cell.length_b   1.000
_cell.length_c   1.000
_cell.angle_alpha   90.00
_cell.angle_beta   90.00
_cell.angle_gamma   90.00
#
_symmetry.space_group_name_H-M   'P 1'
#
loop_
_entity.id
_entity.type
_entity.pdbx_description
1 polymer ?
#
loop_
_entity_poly.entity_id
_entity_poly.type
_entity_poly.pdbx_seq_one_letter_code
_entity_poly.pdbx_strand_id
1 'polypeptide(L)'
;MMRWCHLLVLGLTLACAEKPPPLAPRIWPRSQSSGFGTVTSVERVHITQGFTVVRGETQEEVTIHEGLLIKIQGLSPLDFLPTALMPPSLVLGDTFAEMISRPSGSRPTVILTEAPPPGTEVGLWMTLPWEGSTVRGAEFKNAQTRELGPKGSGVNIQTPSADAPVTSYLSVEVLKEKVRGRRTMNGVHAPELCASIQVACGFKDTTFGRIDCGMCPQGQTCTADNTCCTPATCASLGRSCGTVVPDGCGHALDCGACPVR
;
A
#
# COMPACT_ATOMS: atom_id res chain seq x y z
N MET A 1 -32.54 15.95 -74.45
CA MET A 1 -32.36 17.28 -73.84
C MET A 1 -32.35 17.13 -72.33
N MET A 2 -31.36 17.74 -71.69
CA MET A 2 -31.06 17.73 -70.26
C MET A 2 -32.26 18.00 -69.35
N ARG A 3 -32.27 17.38 -68.16
CA ARG A 3 -32.31 18.13 -66.90
C ARG A 3 -31.88 17.26 -65.71
N TRP A 4 -30.71 17.64 -65.18
CA TRP A 4 -30.26 17.38 -63.84
C TRP A 4 -31.27 17.84 -62.79
N CYS A 5 -31.49 17.04 -61.76
CA CYS A 5 -31.74 17.54 -60.42
C CYS A 5 -31.22 16.52 -59.40
N HIS A 6 -30.02 16.78 -58.89
CA HIS A 6 -29.48 16.20 -57.68
C HIS A 6 -30.34 16.62 -56.47
N LEU A 7 -30.60 15.71 -55.54
CA LEU A 7 -30.84 16.01 -54.12
C LEU A 7 -30.66 14.74 -53.27
N LEU A 8 -29.49 14.68 -52.63
CA LEU A 8 -29.20 14.21 -51.26
C LEU A 8 -29.96 12.97 -50.72
N VAL A 9 -29.27 11.82 -50.68
CA VAL A 9 -29.53 10.76 -49.68
C VAL A 9 -28.29 10.66 -48.79
N LEU A 10 -28.39 11.29 -47.62
CA LEU A 10 -27.40 11.18 -46.54
C LEU A 10 -27.54 9.83 -45.82
N GLY A 11 -26.40 9.14 -45.72
CA GLY A 11 -25.91 8.28 -44.65
C GLY A 11 -26.86 7.64 -43.64
N LEU A 12 -26.78 6.31 -43.56
CA LEU A 12 -26.86 5.54 -42.31
C LEU A 12 -26.17 4.17 -42.54
N THR A 13 -24.84 4.18 -42.59
CA THR A 13 -24.07 2.95 -42.36
C THR A 13 -24.08 2.69 -40.86
N LEU A 14 -24.95 1.78 -40.40
CA LEU A 14 -24.78 1.16 -39.08
C LEU A 14 -23.44 0.43 -39.09
N ALA A 15 -22.39 1.06 -38.59
CA ALA A 15 -21.21 0.36 -38.14
C ALA A 15 -21.62 -0.40 -36.88
N CYS A 16 -21.93 -1.69 -37.01
CA CYS A 16 -21.93 -2.59 -35.88
C CYS A 16 -20.53 -2.53 -35.27
N ALA A 17 -20.40 -1.88 -34.12
CA ALA A 17 -19.22 -1.99 -33.29
C ALA A 17 -19.16 -3.44 -32.80
N GLU A 18 -18.45 -4.27 -33.56
CA GLU A 18 -18.21 -5.66 -33.21
C GLU A 18 -17.43 -5.65 -31.89
N LYS A 19 -18.11 -6.03 -30.81
CA LYS A 19 -17.51 -6.15 -29.49
C LYS A 19 -16.29 -7.04 -29.64
N PRO A 20 -15.09 -6.60 -29.19
CA PRO A 20 -13.89 -7.43 -29.29
C PRO A 20 -14.20 -8.81 -28.69
N PRO A 21 -13.77 -9.90 -29.35
CA PRO A 21 -13.98 -11.23 -28.81
C PRO A 21 -13.44 -11.26 -27.37
N PRO A 22 -14.16 -11.88 -26.42
CA PRO A 22 -13.66 -12.01 -25.06
C PRO A 22 -12.28 -12.65 -25.14
N LEU A 23 -11.29 -11.98 -24.54
CA LEU A 23 -9.92 -12.47 -24.49
C LEU A 23 -9.97 -13.92 -23.99
N ALA A 24 -9.46 -14.85 -24.80
CA ALA A 24 -9.34 -16.23 -24.36
C ALA A 24 -8.65 -16.25 -22.99
N PRO A 25 -9.14 -17.03 -22.00
CA PRO A 25 -8.47 -17.13 -20.73
C PRO A 25 -7.04 -17.59 -21.00
N ARG A 26 -6.07 -16.71 -20.78
CA ARG A 26 -4.66 -17.06 -20.91
C ARG A 26 -4.40 -18.13 -19.87
N ILE A 27 -4.10 -19.34 -20.34
CA ILE A 27 -3.67 -20.43 -19.48
C ILE A 27 -2.21 -20.12 -19.14
N TRP A 28 -2.01 -19.42 -18.04
CA TRP A 28 -0.68 -19.15 -17.53
C TRP A 28 -0.09 -20.43 -16.91
N PRO A 29 1.24 -20.65 -17.01
CA PRO A 29 1.91 -21.74 -16.33
C PRO A 29 1.82 -21.48 -14.83
N ARG A 30 0.78 -22.02 -14.20
CA ARG A 30 0.50 -21.82 -12.78
C ARG A 30 1.61 -22.46 -11.94
N SER A 31 2.29 -21.68 -11.11
CA SER A 31 2.79 -22.21 -9.85
C SER A 31 1.60 -22.20 -8.88
N GLN A 32 0.96 -23.36 -8.72
CA GLN A 32 -0.28 -23.48 -7.94
C GLN A 32 -0.07 -23.95 -6.49
N SER A 33 1.16 -24.21 -6.06
CA SER A 33 1.51 -24.37 -4.64
C SER A 33 3.01 -24.59 -4.48
N SER A 34 3.67 -23.70 -3.76
CA SER A 34 5.13 -23.74 -3.54
C SER A 34 5.56 -23.23 -2.16
N GLY A 35 4.61 -22.99 -1.26
CA GLY A 35 4.91 -22.45 0.08
C GLY A 35 4.96 -20.92 0.17
N PHE A 36 4.67 -20.21 -0.93
CA PHE A 36 4.60 -18.73 -0.95
C PHE A 36 3.46 -18.13 -0.11
N GLY A 37 2.45 -18.94 0.23
CA GLY A 37 1.23 -18.47 0.90
C GLY A 37 0.17 -17.96 -0.09
N THR A 38 -0.86 -17.30 0.44
CA THR A 38 -2.04 -16.85 -0.29
C THR A 38 -2.11 -15.33 -0.30
N VAL A 39 -2.19 -14.73 -1.48
CA VAL A 39 -2.48 -13.29 -1.62
C VAL A 39 -3.95 -13.06 -1.24
N THR A 40 -4.19 -12.30 -0.17
CA THR A 40 -5.53 -12.04 0.38
C THR A 40 -6.06 -10.66 0.06
N SER A 41 -5.20 -9.72 -0.30
CA SER A 41 -5.59 -8.38 -0.77
C SER A 41 -4.51 -7.76 -1.63
N VAL A 42 -4.93 -6.95 -2.61
CA VAL A 42 -4.10 -6.09 -3.46
C VAL A 42 -4.80 -4.74 -3.56
N GLU A 43 -4.26 -3.73 -2.86
CA GLU A 43 -4.87 -2.41 -2.73
C GLU A 43 -3.99 -1.35 -3.38
N ARG A 44 -4.58 -0.39 -4.10
CA ARG A 44 -3.84 0.77 -4.62
C ARG A 44 -3.59 1.77 -3.50
N VAL A 45 -2.36 2.27 -3.43
CA VAL A 45 -1.98 3.28 -2.44
C VAL A 45 -1.20 4.43 -3.08
N HIS A 46 -1.36 5.61 -2.49
CA HIS A 46 -0.58 6.80 -2.82
C HIS A 46 0.20 7.25 -1.58
N ILE A 47 1.51 7.41 -1.70
CA ILE A 47 2.39 7.93 -0.64
C ILE A 47 2.81 9.34 -1.00
N THR A 48 2.35 10.33 -0.24
CA THR A 48 2.53 11.76 -0.56
C THR A 48 4.01 12.15 -0.61
N GLN A 49 4.82 11.66 0.34
CA GLN A 49 6.26 11.90 0.38
C GLN A 49 7.06 10.99 -0.57
N GLY A 50 6.40 10.05 -1.24
CA GLY A 50 7.03 9.02 -2.05
C GLY A 50 7.71 7.92 -1.22
N PHE A 51 8.19 6.90 -1.91
CA PHE A 51 8.97 5.79 -1.37
C PHE A 51 9.95 5.27 -2.43
N THR A 52 11.07 4.70 -1.99
CA THR A 52 12.10 4.19 -2.90
C THR A 52 11.86 2.73 -3.22
N VAL A 53 11.98 2.38 -4.50
CA VAL A 53 11.99 1.00 -4.99
C VAL A 53 13.27 0.72 -5.77
N VAL A 54 13.67 -0.55 -5.82
CA VAL A 54 14.81 -1.01 -6.62
C VAL A 54 14.31 -1.85 -7.78
N ARG A 55 14.69 -1.47 -9.00
CA ARG A 55 14.46 -2.28 -10.21
C ARG A 55 15.47 -3.41 -10.27
N GLY A 56 15.02 -4.66 -10.32
CA GLY A 56 15.89 -5.83 -10.21
C GLY A 56 16.84 -6.02 -11.39
N GLU A 57 16.45 -5.65 -12.60
CA GLU A 57 17.32 -5.75 -13.77
C GLU A 57 18.40 -4.67 -13.82
N THR A 58 17.99 -3.41 -13.65
CA THR A 58 18.88 -2.25 -13.78
C THR A 58 19.61 -1.90 -12.49
N GLN A 59 19.13 -2.41 -11.34
CA GLN A 59 19.57 -2.01 -10.00
C GLN A 59 19.41 -0.51 -9.74
N GLU A 60 18.50 0.12 -10.46
CA GLU A 60 18.18 1.54 -10.31
C GLU A 60 17.25 1.72 -9.11
N GLU A 61 17.60 2.68 -8.25
CA GLU A 61 16.76 3.18 -7.18
C GLU A 61 15.91 4.34 -7.69
N VAL A 62 14.59 4.21 -7.58
CA VAL A 62 13.63 5.21 -8.05
C VAL A 62 12.68 5.57 -6.93
N THR A 63 12.47 6.86 -6.70
CA THR A 63 11.41 7.34 -5.81
C THR A 63 10.10 7.46 -6.57
N ILE A 64 9.07 6.80 -6.06
CA ILE A 64 7.74 6.75 -6.65
C ILE A 64 6.67 7.09 -5.60
N HIS A 65 5.48 7.45 -6.07
CA HIS A 65 4.35 7.82 -5.20
C HIS A 65 3.20 6.81 -5.24
N GLU A 66 3.03 6.13 -6.38
CA GLU A 66 1.96 5.16 -6.60
C GLU A 66 2.46 3.75 -6.31
N GLY A 67 1.73 3.03 -5.47
CA GLY A 67 2.11 1.68 -5.07
C GLY A 67 0.94 0.71 -4.96
N LEU A 68 1.28 -0.55 -4.74
CA LEU A 68 0.36 -1.58 -4.29
C LEU A 68 0.72 -2.02 -2.86
N LEU A 69 -0.29 -2.08 -2.01
CA LEU A 69 -0.22 -2.72 -0.71
C LEU A 69 -0.78 -4.13 -0.84
N ILE A 70 0.08 -5.14 -0.69
CA ILE A 70 -0.28 -6.54 -0.90
C ILE A 70 -0.22 -7.28 0.43
N LYS A 71 -1.29 -8.01 0.76
CA LYS A 71 -1.39 -8.85 1.95
C LYS A 71 -1.23 -10.32 1.58
N ILE A 72 -0.32 -11.01 2.24
CA ILE A 72 0.03 -12.42 1.98
C ILE A 72 -0.13 -13.22 3.27
N GLN A 73 -1.06 -14.16 3.29
CA GLN A 73 -1.32 -15.05 4.43
C GLN A 73 -0.54 -16.36 4.27
N GLY A 74 0.03 -16.87 5.36
CA GLY A 74 0.66 -18.19 5.37
C GLY A 74 2.08 -18.25 4.78
N LEU A 75 2.70 -17.09 4.51
CA LEU A 75 4.12 -17.02 4.18
C LEU A 75 4.94 -17.53 5.39
N SER A 76 5.71 -18.58 5.16
CA SER A 76 6.46 -19.31 6.19
C SER A 76 7.64 -18.47 6.73
N PRO A 77 7.70 -18.22 8.05
CA PRO A 77 8.86 -17.57 8.65
C PRO A 77 10.13 -18.42 8.54
N LEU A 78 10.04 -19.74 8.41
CA LEU A 78 11.21 -20.61 8.29
C LEU A 78 11.86 -20.51 6.90
N ASP A 79 11.04 -20.37 5.87
CA ASP A 79 11.53 -20.21 4.49
C ASP A 79 12.03 -18.78 4.24
N PHE A 80 11.42 -17.79 4.91
CA PHE A 80 11.78 -16.39 4.79
C PHE A 80 12.89 -15.94 5.76
N LEU A 81 12.95 -16.48 6.98
CA LEU A 81 13.95 -16.16 7.98
C LEU A 81 14.65 -17.44 8.46
N PRO A 82 15.29 -18.21 7.56
CA PRO A 82 16.14 -19.30 7.99
C PRO A 82 17.30 -18.74 8.82
N THR A 83 17.98 -19.58 9.59
CA THR A 83 19.18 -19.23 10.38
C THR A 83 20.38 -18.73 9.55
N ALA A 84 20.18 -18.47 8.26
CA ALA A 84 21.15 -17.96 7.31
C ALA A 84 21.39 -16.45 7.46
N LEU A 85 22.44 -15.95 6.80
CA LEU A 85 22.89 -14.56 6.91
C LEU A 85 21.92 -13.52 6.32
N MET A 86 21.02 -13.87 5.38
CA MET A 86 20.09 -12.93 4.77
C MET A 86 18.72 -13.57 4.45
N PRO A 87 17.61 -12.84 4.65
CA PRO A 87 16.30 -13.26 4.16
C PRO A 87 16.22 -13.17 2.64
N PRO A 88 15.38 -13.99 1.99
CA PRO A 88 15.03 -13.75 0.61
C PRO A 88 14.22 -12.45 0.48
N SER A 89 14.24 -11.85 -0.71
CA SER A 89 13.51 -10.62 -1.01
C SER A 89 12.25 -10.93 -1.81
N LEU A 90 11.18 -10.17 -1.58
CA LEU A 90 9.95 -10.27 -2.35
C LEU A 90 10.03 -9.34 -3.57
N VAL A 91 9.58 -9.82 -4.72
CA VAL A 91 9.68 -9.12 -6.00
C VAL A 91 8.36 -9.22 -6.74
N LEU A 92 7.78 -8.07 -7.10
CA LEU A 92 6.62 -8.00 -7.99
C LEU A 92 7.07 -7.60 -9.39
N GLY A 93 6.88 -8.49 -10.36
CA GLY A 93 7.41 -8.29 -11.70
C GLY A 93 8.93 -8.15 -11.62
N ASP A 94 9.42 -6.95 -11.91
CA ASP A 94 10.84 -6.58 -11.86
C ASP A 94 11.24 -5.77 -10.63
N THR A 95 10.32 -5.48 -9.71
CA THR A 95 10.53 -4.49 -8.66
C THR A 95 10.60 -5.14 -7.29
N PHE A 96 11.68 -4.90 -6.56
CA PHE A 96 11.81 -5.34 -5.17
C PHE A 96 10.78 -4.63 -4.29
N ALA A 97 10.07 -5.40 -3.46
CA ALA A 97 9.06 -4.89 -2.58
C ALA A 97 9.64 -4.54 -1.20
N GLU A 98 9.17 -3.44 -0.63
CA GLU A 98 9.41 -3.11 0.76
C GLU A 98 8.51 -3.93 1.68
N MET A 99 9.10 -4.58 2.67
CA MET A 99 8.36 -5.34 3.66
C MET A 99 7.85 -4.44 4.80
N ILE A 100 6.55 -4.19 4.81
CA ILE A 100 5.87 -3.36 5.82
C ILE A 100 5.68 -4.14 7.12
N SER A 101 5.27 -5.40 7.02
CA SER A 101 5.24 -6.35 8.14
C SER A 101 5.96 -7.65 7.77
N ARG A 102 6.73 -8.18 8.73
CA ARG A 102 7.46 -9.44 8.55
C ARG A 102 6.53 -10.66 8.63
N PRO A 103 6.89 -11.79 8.01
CA PRO A 103 6.17 -13.04 8.17
C PRO A 103 6.19 -13.48 9.63
N SER A 104 5.02 -13.80 10.17
CA SER A 104 4.88 -14.29 11.54
C SER A 104 4.12 -15.62 11.64
N GLY A 105 3.73 -16.22 10.50
CA GLY A 105 2.90 -17.42 10.40
C GLY A 105 1.42 -17.20 10.75
N SER A 106 1.12 -16.43 11.80
CA SER A 106 -0.23 -16.13 12.27
C SER A 106 -0.88 -14.89 11.66
N ARG A 107 -0.08 -14.00 11.05
CA ARG A 107 -0.54 -12.72 10.49
C ARG A 107 -0.16 -12.60 9.03
N PRO A 108 -0.91 -11.80 8.26
CA PRO A 108 -0.50 -11.49 6.91
C PRO A 108 0.81 -10.72 6.93
N THR A 109 1.74 -11.18 6.08
CA THR A 109 2.87 -10.37 5.63
C THR A 109 2.30 -9.29 4.72
N VAL A 110 2.69 -8.05 4.94
CA VAL A 110 2.25 -6.91 4.15
C VAL A 110 3.47 -6.31 3.47
N ILE A 111 3.37 -6.15 2.16
CA ILE A 111 4.42 -5.52 1.34
C ILE A 111 3.88 -4.30 0.61
N LEU A 112 4.78 -3.35 0.39
CA LEU A 112 4.59 -2.18 -0.47
C LEU A 112 5.51 -2.34 -1.68
N THR A 113 4.97 -2.13 -2.87
CA THR A 113 5.72 -2.19 -4.11
C THR A 113 5.20 -1.15 -5.09
N GLU A 114 5.94 -0.87 -6.15
CA GLU A 114 5.45 -0.04 -7.24
C GLU A 114 4.18 -0.62 -7.83
N ALA A 115 3.26 0.26 -8.25
CA ALA A 115 2.07 -0.17 -8.98
C ALA A 115 2.38 -0.45 -10.45
N PRO A 116 2.31 -1.72 -10.91
CA PRO A 116 2.36 -2.02 -12.34
C PRO A 116 1.10 -1.47 -13.04
N PRO A 117 1.06 -1.47 -14.39
CA PRO A 117 -0.10 -0.99 -15.12
C PRO A 117 -1.40 -1.67 -14.65
N PRO A 118 -2.49 -0.93 -14.46
CA PRO A 118 -3.72 -1.46 -13.89
C PRO A 118 -4.36 -2.51 -14.81
N GLY A 119 -5.07 -3.47 -14.22
CA GLY A 119 -5.73 -4.55 -14.97
C GLY A 119 -4.77 -5.52 -15.66
N THR A 120 -3.47 -5.49 -15.33
CA THR A 120 -2.48 -6.46 -15.83
C THR A 120 -2.24 -7.59 -14.83
N GLU A 121 -1.88 -8.75 -15.36
CA GLU A 121 -1.37 -9.85 -14.55
C GLU A 121 0.15 -9.71 -14.41
N VAL A 122 0.65 -9.82 -13.18
CA VAL A 122 2.07 -9.69 -12.85
C VAL A 122 2.47 -10.78 -11.87
N GLY A 123 3.65 -11.38 -12.07
CA GLY A 123 4.17 -12.41 -11.17
C GLY A 123 4.78 -11.82 -9.90
N LEU A 124 4.31 -12.26 -8.74
CA LEU A 124 4.90 -12.01 -7.43
C LEU A 124 5.71 -13.24 -7.00
N TRP A 125 6.97 -13.06 -6.62
CA TRP A 125 7.88 -14.16 -6.32
C TRP A 125 8.91 -13.77 -5.26
N MET A 126 9.70 -14.76 -4.82
CA MET A 126 10.68 -14.61 -3.75
C MET A 126 12.05 -15.08 -4.24
N THR A 127 13.12 -14.32 -3.97
CA THR A 127 14.49 -14.76 -4.28
C THR A 127 14.88 -15.96 -3.41
N LEU A 128 16.00 -16.63 -3.70
CA LEU A 128 16.55 -17.61 -2.76
C LEU A 128 17.25 -16.90 -1.58
N PRO A 129 17.37 -17.53 -0.40
CA PRO A 129 17.95 -16.90 0.80
C PRO A 129 19.38 -16.35 0.63
N TRP A 130 20.22 -17.00 -0.18
CA TRP A 130 21.59 -16.54 -0.47
C TRP A 130 21.68 -15.60 -1.68
N GLU A 131 20.60 -15.47 -2.45
CA GLU A 131 20.50 -14.64 -3.65
C GLU A 131 20.00 -13.23 -3.32
N GLY A 132 19.09 -13.09 -2.36
CA GLY A 132 18.66 -11.82 -1.76
C GLY A 132 18.60 -10.60 -2.70
N SER A 133 19.01 -9.44 -2.19
CA SER A 133 19.13 -8.19 -2.95
C SER A 133 20.38 -8.13 -3.84
N THR A 134 21.14 -9.22 -3.96
CA THR A 134 22.40 -9.23 -4.73
C THR A 134 22.19 -9.67 -6.17
N VAL A 135 21.06 -10.32 -6.49
CA VAL A 135 20.72 -10.74 -7.85
C VAL A 135 20.42 -9.53 -8.74
N ARG A 136 21.06 -9.47 -9.91
CA ARG A 136 20.93 -8.37 -10.88
C ARG A 136 21.01 -8.81 -12.33
N GLY A 137 20.51 -7.98 -13.25
CA GLY A 137 20.63 -8.20 -14.70
C GLY A 137 20.18 -9.59 -15.14
N ALA A 138 21.06 -10.32 -15.85
CA ALA A 138 20.74 -11.64 -16.38
C ALA A 138 20.46 -12.69 -15.29
N GLU A 139 21.17 -12.62 -14.16
CA GLU A 139 20.93 -13.52 -13.02
C GLU A 139 19.53 -13.30 -12.45
N PHE A 140 19.07 -12.03 -12.42
CA PHE A 140 17.74 -11.67 -11.96
C PHE A 140 16.67 -12.26 -12.86
N LYS A 141 16.84 -12.16 -14.19
CA LYS A 141 15.92 -12.78 -15.15
C LYS A 141 15.88 -14.30 -15.04
N ASN A 142 17.02 -14.94 -14.80
CA ASN A 142 17.08 -16.39 -14.59
C ASN A 142 16.34 -16.79 -13.32
N ALA A 143 16.53 -16.06 -12.22
CA ALA A 143 15.80 -16.27 -10.97
C ALA A 143 14.29 -16.05 -11.17
N GLN A 144 13.89 -14.94 -11.80
CA GLN A 144 12.48 -14.65 -12.12
C GLN A 144 11.85 -15.79 -12.93
N THR A 145 12.52 -16.29 -13.97
CA THR A 145 12.02 -17.38 -14.82
C THR A 145 11.89 -18.69 -14.03
N ARG A 146 12.85 -18.97 -13.15
CA ARG A 146 12.84 -20.15 -12.28
C ARG A 146 11.67 -20.10 -11.30
N GLU A 147 11.48 -18.98 -10.61
CA GLU A 147 10.47 -18.84 -9.55
C GLU A 147 9.04 -18.68 -10.09
N LEU A 148 8.86 -18.05 -11.26
CA LEU A 148 7.56 -17.98 -11.93
C LEU A 148 7.27 -19.18 -12.83
N GLY A 149 8.19 -20.14 -12.92
CA GLY A 149 8.04 -21.36 -13.69
C GLY A 149 7.11 -22.39 -13.02
N PRO A 150 6.78 -23.50 -13.72
CA PRO A 150 5.84 -24.52 -13.23
C PRO A 150 6.22 -25.20 -11.90
N LYS A 151 7.49 -25.11 -11.50
CA LYS A 151 8.03 -25.68 -10.25
C LYS A 151 8.53 -24.62 -9.26
N GLY A 152 8.38 -23.34 -9.59
CA GLY A 152 8.95 -22.23 -8.84
C GLY A 152 8.05 -21.71 -7.72
N SER A 153 8.57 -20.80 -6.89
CA SER A 153 7.88 -20.31 -5.70
C SER A 153 7.06 -19.02 -5.85
N GLY A 154 6.63 -18.68 -7.06
CA GLY A 154 5.84 -17.47 -7.33
C GLY A 154 4.32 -17.68 -7.39
N VAL A 155 3.59 -16.57 -7.47
CA VAL A 155 2.15 -16.50 -7.68
C VAL A 155 1.83 -15.37 -8.65
N ASN A 156 0.86 -15.56 -9.53
CA ASN A 156 0.38 -14.49 -10.39
C ASN A 156 -0.65 -13.65 -9.64
N ILE A 157 -0.49 -12.34 -9.70
CA ILE A 157 -1.45 -11.39 -9.15
C ILE A 157 -2.12 -10.61 -10.29
N GLN A 158 -3.43 -10.43 -10.16
CA GLN A 158 -4.15 -9.50 -11.00
C GLN A 158 -4.08 -8.12 -10.34
N THR A 159 -3.48 -7.14 -11.02
CA THR A 159 -3.46 -5.77 -10.51
C THR A 159 -4.87 -5.16 -10.52
N PRO A 160 -5.19 -4.27 -9.57
CA PRO A 160 -6.49 -3.60 -9.53
C PRO A 160 -6.74 -2.81 -10.82
N SER A 161 -8.01 -2.60 -11.15
CA SER A 161 -8.40 -1.78 -12.29
C SER A 161 -8.01 -0.31 -12.10
N ALA A 162 -8.01 0.45 -13.19
CA ALA A 162 -7.59 1.85 -13.17
C ALA A 162 -8.52 2.76 -12.33
N ASP A 163 -9.77 2.35 -12.19
CA ASP A 163 -10.84 2.99 -11.40
C ASP A 163 -10.91 2.48 -9.95
N ALA A 164 -10.09 1.50 -9.56
CA ALA A 164 -10.06 1.01 -8.19
C ALA A 164 -9.69 2.13 -7.20
N PRO A 165 -10.31 2.18 -6.01
CA PRO A 165 -10.06 3.21 -5.01
C PRO A 165 -8.59 3.21 -4.57
N VAL A 166 -8.06 4.41 -4.35
CA VAL A 166 -6.67 4.63 -3.90
C VAL A 166 -6.67 5.13 -2.47
N THR A 167 -5.99 4.42 -1.57
CA THR A 167 -5.81 4.86 -0.19
C THR A 167 -4.55 5.72 -0.08
N SER A 168 -4.67 6.92 0.45
CA SER A 168 -3.54 7.85 0.57
C SER A 168 -2.91 7.84 1.96
N TYR A 169 -1.59 7.88 2.01
CA TYR A 169 -0.78 8.04 3.23
C TYR A 169 0.20 9.19 3.04
N LEU A 170 0.55 9.86 4.14
CA LEU A 170 1.54 10.94 4.11
C LEU A 170 2.95 10.39 3.79
N SER A 171 3.35 9.31 4.46
CA SER A 171 4.67 8.68 4.33
C SER A 171 4.60 7.16 4.54
N VAL A 172 5.69 6.45 4.22
CA VAL A 172 5.81 5.01 4.47
C VAL A 172 5.75 4.70 5.97
N GLU A 173 6.26 5.57 6.82
CA GLU A 173 6.20 5.43 8.28
C GLU A 173 4.74 5.44 8.74
N VAL A 174 3.94 6.40 8.27
CA VAL A 174 2.50 6.46 8.60
C VAL A 174 1.77 5.20 8.13
N LEU A 175 2.10 4.70 6.94
CA LEU A 175 1.58 3.43 6.44
C LEU A 175 1.98 2.26 7.35
N LYS A 176 3.27 2.12 7.70
CA LYS A 176 3.77 1.08 8.61
C LYS A 176 3.04 1.11 9.93
N GLU A 177 2.78 2.29 10.47
CA GLU A 177 2.02 2.43 11.71
C GLU A 177 0.59 1.91 11.58
N LYS A 178 -0.10 2.29 10.50
CA LYS A 178 -1.47 1.82 10.22
C LYS A 178 -1.55 0.31 10.00
N VAL A 179 -0.55 -0.28 9.33
CA VAL A 179 -0.50 -1.73 9.08
C VAL A 179 -0.13 -2.53 10.33
N ARG A 180 0.77 -2.00 11.17
CA ARG A 180 1.26 -2.69 12.38
C ARG A 180 0.31 -2.53 13.57
N GLY A 181 -0.51 -1.48 13.59
CA GLY A 181 -1.52 -1.27 14.62
C GLY A 181 -2.57 -2.39 14.64
N ARG A 182 -2.59 -3.18 15.70
CA ARG A 182 -3.64 -4.19 15.92
C ARG A 182 -4.95 -3.48 16.26
N ARG A 183 -6.05 -3.79 15.58
CA ARG A 183 -7.42 -3.43 16.05
C ARG A 183 -8.04 -4.47 16.96
N THR A 184 -7.37 -5.60 17.16
CA THR A 184 -7.78 -6.67 18.08
C THR A 184 -6.54 -7.33 18.69
N MET A 185 -6.60 -7.65 19.98
CA MET A 185 -5.55 -8.39 20.70
C MET A 185 -6.17 -9.51 21.50
N ASN A 186 -5.72 -10.75 21.26
CA ASN A 186 -6.22 -11.95 21.94
C ASN A 186 -7.76 -12.09 21.90
N GLY A 187 -8.39 -11.69 20.79
CA GLY A 187 -9.85 -11.73 20.61
C GLY A 187 -10.61 -10.53 21.22
N VAL A 188 -9.93 -9.63 21.93
CA VAL A 188 -10.50 -8.39 22.48
C VAL A 188 -10.42 -7.28 21.44
N HIS A 189 -11.51 -6.53 21.26
CA HIS A 189 -11.54 -5.42 20.32
C HIS A 189 -10.76 -4.22 20.87
N ALA A 190 -10.09 -3.47 19.98
CA ALA A 190 -9.28 -2.34 20.38
C ALA A 190 -10.02 -1.34 21.29
N PRO A 191 -11.28 -0.95 21.06
CA PRO A 191 -11.98 -0.03 21.96
C PRO A 191 -12.02 -0.50 23.42
N GLU A 192 -12.23 -1.79 23.66
CA GLU A 192 -12.30 -2.37 25.01
C GLU A 192 -10.93 -2.35 25.70
N LEU A 193 -9.90 -2.78 24.97
CA LEU A 193 -8.54 -2.85 25.50
C LEU A 193 -7.95 -1.45 25.69
N CYS A 194 -8.16 -0.55 24.74
CA CYS A 194 -7.75 0.84 24.82
C CYS A 194 -8.44 1.56 26.00
N ALA A 195 -9.74 1.32 26.22
CA ALA A 195 -10.42 1.81 27.41
C ALA A 195 -9.83 1.26 28.71
N SER A 196 -9.48 -0.03 28.77
CA SER A 196 -8.87 -0.64 29.96
C SER A 196 -7.47 -0.11 30.31
N ILE A 197 -6.73 0.40 29.32
CA ILE A 197 -5.41 1.02 29.51
C ILE A 197 -5.47 2.55 29.45
N GLN A 198 -6.67 3.12 29.55
CA GLN A 198 -6.94 4.57 29.59
C GLN A 198 -6.39 5.33 28.38
N VAL A 199 -6.41 4.69 27.21
CA VAL A 199 -6.04 5.28 25.93
C VAL A 199 -7.32 5.56 25.13
N ALA A 200 -7.56 6.81 24.77
CA ALA A 200 -8.76 7.21 24.04
C ALA A 200 -8.57 7.18 22.50
N CYS A 201 -7.33 7.32 22.03
CA CYS A 201 -7.03 7.43 20.61
C CYS A 201 -5.56 7.11 20.30
N GLY A 202 -5.25 7.02 19.00
CA GLY A 202 -3.88 6.86 18.52
C GLY A 202 -3.35 5.46 18.76
N PHE A 203 -2.03 5.32 18.80
CA PHE A 203 -1.40 4.01 19.00
C PHE A 203 -0.77 3.91 20.39
N LYS A 204 -0.80 2.70 20.95
CA LYS A 204 -0.13 2.39 22.21
C LYS A 204 0.69 1.11 22.09
N ASP A 205 1.92 1.14 22.58
CA ASP A 205 2.72 -0.07 22.72
C ASP A 205 2.28 -0.86 23.96
N THR A 206 2.13 -2.16 23.78
CA THR A 206 1.83 -3.10 24.85
C THR A 206 2.82 -4.26 24.83
N THR A 207 2.85 -5.05 25.88
CA THR A 207 3.65 -6.29 25.96
C THR A 207 3.37 -7.28 24.83
N PHE A 208 2.20 -7.20 24.18
CA PHE A 208 1.77 -8.11 23.11
C PHE A 208 1.85 -7.47 21.71
N GLY A 209 2.40 -6.25 21.61
CA GLY A 209 2.55 -5.47 20.38
C GLY A 209 1.78 -4.14 20.41
N ARG A 210 1.83 -3.43 19.29
CA ARG A 210 1.21 -2.10 19.15
C ARG A 210 -0.28 -2.22 18.81
N ILE A 211 -1.12 -1.51 19.55
CA ILE A 211 -2.57 -1.45 19.35
C ILE A 211 -2.98 -0.11 18.73
N ASP A 212 -3.90 -0.12 17.76
CA ASP A 212 -4.53 1.07 17.17
C ASP A 212 -5.87 1.33 17.87
N CYS A 213 -5.90 2.36 18.70
CA CYS A 213 -7.06 2.78 19.49
C CYS A 213 -7.99 3.71 18.71
N GLY A 214 -7.76 3.90 17.41
CA GLY A 214 -8.60 4.69 16.54
C GLY A 214 -8.30 6.19 16.57
N MET A 215 -9.16 6.94 15.91
CA MET A 215 -9.08 8.41 15.84
C MET A 215 -10.10 9.06 16.76
N CYS A 216 -9.87 10.31 17.11
CA CYS A 216 -10.83 11.08 17.88
C CYS A 216 -12.08 11.43 17.07
N PRO A 217 -13.21 11.75 17.75
CA PRO A 217 -14.39 12.32 17.11
C PRO A 217 -14.07 13.57 16.28
N GLN A 218 -14.96 13.91 15.34
CA GLN A 218 -14.84 15.10 14.48
C GLN A 218 -14.53 16.37 15.31
N GLY A 219 -13.57 17.16 14.82
CA GLY A 219 -13.14 18.40 15.47
C GLY A 219 -12.16 18.22 16.64
N GLN A 220 -11.73 17.00 16.94
CA GLN A 220 -10.74 16.72 17.98
C GLN A 220 -9.46 16.14 17.38
N THR A 221 -8.33 16.38 18.05
CA THR A 221 -7.04 15.79 17.74
C THR A 221 -6.62 14.79 18.82
N CYS A 222 -5.83 13.80 18.43
CA CYS A 222 -5.24 12.86 19.37
C CYS A 222 -3.91 13.42 19.88
N THR A 223 -3.80 13.65 21.18
CA THR A 223 -2.59 14.20 21.80
C THR A 223 -1.51 13.14 21.93
N ALA A 224 -0.29 13.57 22.29
CA ALA A 224 0.83 12.67 22.61
C ALA A 224 0.52 11.75 23.79
N ASP A 225 -0.39 12.16 24.69
CA ASP A 225 -0.86 11.36 25.82
C ASP A 225 -1.99 10.41 25.45
N ASN A 226 -2.26 10.24 24.15
CA ASN A 226 -3.31 9.37 23.62
C ASN A 226 -4.72 9.74 24.11
N THR A 227 -4.96 11.02 24.40
CA THR A 227 -6.26 11.57 24.79
C THR A 227 -6.83 12.41 23.66
N CYS A 228 -8.16 12.46 23.56
CA CYS A 228 -8.82 13.32 22.58
C CYS A 228 -8.96 14.74 23.13
N CYS A 229 -8.48 15.71 22.36
CA CYS A 229 -8.43 17.10 22.75
C CYS A 229 -9.08 17.97 21.66
N THR A 230 -9.87 18.96 22.08
CA THR A 230 -10.46 19.94 21.16
C THR A 230 -9.50 21.13 21.05
N PRO A 231 -8.80 21.31 19.92
CA PRO A 231 -7.83 22.38 19.77
C PRO A 231 -8.52 23.74 19.84
N ALA A 232 -7.93 24.65 20.60
CA ALA A 232 -8.38 26.02 20.62
C ALA A 232 -8.11 26.70 19.27
N THR A 233 -8.87 27.75 18.97
CA THR A 233 -8.65 28.64 17.83
C THR A 233 -8.17 30.00 18.34
N CYS A 234 -7.55 30.81 17.48
CA CYS A 234 -7.19 32.18 17.83
C CYS A 234 -8.38 32.98 18.36
N ALA A 235 -9.56 32.79 17.74
CA ALA A 235 -10.81 33.38 18.18
C ALA A 235 -11.23 32.90 19.58
N SER A 236 -11.18 31.58 19.86
CA SER A 236 -11.58 31.04 21.16
C SER A 236 -10.62 31.41 22.29
N LEU A 237 -9.37 31.74 21.97
CA LEU A 237 -8.38 32.23 22.93
C LEU A 237 -8.40 33.76 23.10
N GLY A 238 -9.28 34.47 22.37
CA GLY A 238 -9.32 35.93 22.37
C GLY A 238 -8.04 36.58 21.82
N ARG A 239 -7.30 35.87 20.96
CA ARG A 239 -6.04 36.34 20.37
C ARG A 239 -6.29 36.84 18.94
N SER A 240 -6.05 38.12 18.72
CA SER A 240 -6.12 38.75 17.39
C SER A 240 -4.79 38.73 16.62
N CYS A 241 -3.69 38.37 17.30
CA CYS A 241 -2.35 38.25 16.73
C CYS A 241 -1.46 37.40 17.63
N GLY A 242 -0.36 36.88 17.07
CA GLY A 242 0.69 36.12 17.76
C GLY A 242 1.11 34.89 16.97
N THR A 243 2.38 34.82 16.61
CA THR A 243 3.01 33.60 16.10
C THR A 243 3.34 32.69 17.28
N VAL A 244 2.94 31.43 17.24
CA VAL A 244 3.16 30.43 18.31
C VAL A 244 2.28 30.63 19.55
N VAL A 245 0.96 30.61 19.35
CA VAL A 245 -0.02 30.54 20.45
C VAL A 245 -0.39 29.07 20.69
N PRO A 246 -0.20 28.51 21.89
CA PRO A 246 -0.53 27.10 22.14
C PRO A 246 -2.04 26.86 22.00
N ASP A 247 -2.42 25.79 21.29
CA ASP A 247 -3.82 25.39 21.09
C ASP A 247 -4.41 24.60 22.28
N GLY A 248 -3.58 24.28 23.28
CA GLY A 248 -3.95 23.47 24.44
C GLY A 248 -3.94 21.95 24.21
N CYS A 249 -3.68 21.50 22.98
CA CYS A 249 -3.62 20.09 22.58
C CYS A 249 -2.22 19.65 22.12
N GLY A 250 -1.22 20.52 22.28
CA GLY A 250 0.17 20.23 21.94
C GLY A 250 0.61 20.77 20.57
N HIS A 251 -0.24 21.54 19.88
CA HIS A 251 0.12 22.26 18.67
C HIS A 251 0.18 23.78 18.93
N ALA A 252 0.79 24.47 17.98
CA ALA A 252 0.87 25.92 17.98
C ALA A 252 0.00 26.48 16.85
N LEU A 253 -0.79 27.49 17.19
CA LEU A 253 -1.56 28.32 16.28
C LEU A 253 -0.69 29.49 15.83
N ASP A 254 -0.86 29.87 14.58
CA ASP A 254 -0.43 31.17 14.07
C ASP A 254 -1.65 32.08 13.98
N CYS A 255 -1.73 33.06 14.88
CA CYS A 255 -2.80 34.05 14.91
C CYS A 255 -2.45 35.31 14.08
N GLY A 256 -1.38 35.27 13.30
CA GLY A 256 -0.91 36.37 12.47
C GLY A 256 0.07 37.29 13.18
N ALA A 257 0.75 38.15 12.41
CA ALA A 257 1.72 39.09 12.96
C ALA A 257 1.05 40.13 13.86
N CYS A 258 1.63 40.36 15.04
CA CYS A 258 1.17 41.44 15.91
C CYS A 258 1.59 42.81 15.36
N PRO A 259 0.73 43.84 15.48
CA PRO A 259 1.12 45.20 15.17
C PRO A 259 2.35 45.58 16.01
N VAL A 260 3.41 46.05 15.36
CA VAL A 260 4.52 46.72 16.05
C VAL A 260 3.99 48.01 16.65
N ARG A 261 4.17 48.16 17.97
CA ARG A 261 3.86 49.40 18.68
C ARG A 261 5.00 50.41 18.51
#